data_AF-A0A924KML0-F1
#
_entry.id   AF-A0A924KML0-F1
#
_cell.length_a   1.000
_cell.length_b   1.000
_cell.length_c   1.000
_cell.angle_alpha   90.00
_cell.angle_beta   90.00
_cell.angle_gamma   90.00
#
_symmetry.space_group_name_H-M   'P 1'
#
loop_
_entity.id
_entity.type
_entity.pdbx_description
1 polymer ?
#
loop_
_entity_poly.entity_id
_entity_poly.type
_entity_poly.pdbx_seq_one_letter_code
_entity_poly.pdbx_strand_id
1 'polypeptide(L)'
;MASYAANAALAAQRAGVKHIVRSSGAGPDPASPFALPRLQGQIDALIAATGIPTTFIRPAGFMQNFATFMASNCPGHWMPC
;
A
#
# COMPACT_ATOMS: atom_id res chain seq x y z
N MET A 1 -1.43 3.63 -10.69
CA MET A 1 -0.98 3.64 -9.27
C MET A 1 0.49 3.96 -9.12
N ALA A 2 1.40 3.31 -9.85
CA ALA A 2 2.83 3.65 -9.82
C ALA A 2 3.12 5.14 -10.17
N SER A 3 2.37 5.71 -11.12
CA SER A 3 2.44 7.13 -11.47
C SER A 3 2.14 8.08 -10.29
N TYR A 4 1.19 7.73 -9.42
CA TYR A 4 0.89 8.55 -8.23
C TYR A 4 2.04 8.55 -7.23
N ALA A 5 2.71 7.40 -7.06
CA ALA A 5 3.88 7.32 -6.20
C ALA A 5 5.07 8.09 -6.78
N ALA A 6 5.26 8.06 -8.11
CA ALA A 6 6.27 8.87 -8.78
C ALA A 6 6.04 10.38 -8.55
N ASN A 7 4.80 10.83 -8.66
CA ASN A 7 4.44 12.23 -8.42
C ASN A 7 4.71 12.62 -6.96
N ALA A 8 4.34 11.77 -6.00
CA ALA A 8 4.62 12.01 -4.58
C ALA A 8 6.12 12.04 -4.27
N ALA A 9 6.91 11.14 -4.86
CA ALA A 9 8.37 11.10 -4.73
C ALA A 9 9.03 12.40 -5.24
N LEU A 10 8.66 12.85 -6.45
CA LEU A 10 9.17 14.08 -7.02
C LEU A 10 8.78 15.31 -6.18
N ALA A 11 7.55 15.35 -5.68
CA ALA A 11 7.10 16.41 -4.78
C ALA A 11 7.90 16.42 -3.47
N ALA A 12 8.14 15.24 -2.88
CA ALA A 12 8.92 15.11 -1.66
C ALA A 12 10.37 15.58 -1.83
N GLN A 13 11.01 15.23 -2.95
CA GLN A 13 12.35 15.71 -3.29
C GLN A 13 12.39 17.23 -3.47
N ARG A 14 11.45 17.80 -4.24
CA ARG A 14 11.37 19.26 -4.46
C ARG A 14 11.11 20.04 -3.19
N ALA A 15 10.32 19.48 -2.27
CA ALA A 15 10.02 20.09 -0.98
C ALA A 15 11.13 19.87 0.07
N GLY A 16 12.16 19.09 -0.24
CA GLY A 16 13.24 18.79 0.71
C GLY A 16 12.80 17.97 1.92
N VAL A 17 11.80 17.09 1.73
CA VAL A 17 11.29 16.17 2.77
C VAL A 17 12.44 15.36 3.36
N LYS A 18 12.47 15.26 4.69
CA LYS A 18 13.55 14.60 5.43
C LYS A 18 13.30 13.12 5.72
N HIS A 19 12.03 12.70 5.74
CA HIS A 19 11.66 11.31 5.99
C HIS A 19 10.33 10.97 5.33
N ILE A 20 10.22 9.79 4.73
CA ILE A 20 8.97 9.26 4.16
C ILE A 20 8.49 8.07 5.00
N VAL A 21 7.22 8.07 5.37
CA VAL A 21 6.55 6.87 5.89
C VAL A 21 5.61 6.37 4.81
N ARG A 22 5.84 5.14 4.36
CA ARG A 22 5.07 4.53 3.28
C ARG A 22 4.26 3.37 3.79
N SER A 23 2.94 3.45 3.60
CA SER A 23 2.03 2.31 3.70
C SER A 23 2.13 1.48 2.42
N SER A 24 2.81 0.34 2.50
CA SER A 24 2.97 -0.65 1.42
C SER A 24 1.94 -1.78 1.60
N GLY A 25 2.29 -3.01 1.21
CA GLY A 25 1.51 -4.22 1.48
C GLY A 25 2.40 -5.38 1.87
N ALA A 26 1.81 -6.49 2.33
CA ALA A 26 2.56 -7.70 2.64
C ALA A 26 3.14 -8.36 1.38
N GLY A 27 4.34 -8.92 1.54
CA GLY A 27 5.11 -9.54 0.47
C GLY A 27 5.35 -8.61 -0.73
N PRO A 28 5.79 -7.35 -0.57
CA PRO A 28 6.06 -6.50 -1.72
C PRO A 28 7.31 -7.02 -2.44
N ASP A 29 7.13 -7.46 -3.68
CA ASP A 29 8.19 -8.06 -4.48
C ASP A 29 8.01 -7.65 -5.95
N PRO A 30 8.90 -6.82 -6.52
CA PRO A 30 8.80 -6.36 -7.90
C PRO A 30 8.91 -7.49 -8.94
N ALA A 31 9.42 -8.67 -8.56
CA ALA A 31 9.49 -9.85 -9.42
C ALA A 31 8.27 -10.78 -9.27
N SER A 32 7.31 -10.45 -8.39
CA SER A 32 6.18 -11.33 -8.12
C SER A 32 5.32 -11.59 -9.36
N PRO A 33 4.88 -12.85 -9.60
CA PRO A 33 3.91 -13.14 -10.65
C PRO A 33 2.54 -12.52 -10.36
N PHE A 34 2.23 -12.24 -9.08
CA PHE A 34 0.96 -11.65 -8.66
C PHE A 34 0.98 -10.13 -8.77
N ALA A 35 -0.10 -9.55 -9.30
CA ALA A 35 -0.16 -8.14 -9.65
C ALA A 35 0.04 -7.19 -8.45
N LEU A 36 -0.57 -7.51 -7.29
CA LEU A 36 -0.54 -6.62 -6.14
C LEU A 36 0.83 -6.60 -5.43
N PRO A 37 1.44 -7.74 -5.04
CA PRO A 37 2.83 -7.81 -4.60
C PRO A 37 3.82 -7.13 -5.55
N ARG A 38 3.65 -7.34 -6.86
CA ARG A 38 4.48 -6.72 -7.90
C ARG A 38 4.37 -5.21 -7.89
N LEU A 39 3.15 -4.68 -7.87
CA LEU A 39 2.91 -3.25 -7.82
C LEU A 39 3.49 -2.62 -6.55
N GLN A 40 3.29 -3.25 -5.38
CA GLN A 40 3.81 -2.74 -4.11
C GLN A 40 5.34 -2.74 -4.11
N GLY A 41 5.97 -3.81 -4.59
CA GLY A 41 7.43 -3.91 -4.71
C GLY A 41 8.02 -2.88 -5.69
N GLN A 42 7.38 -2.66 -6.84
CA GLN A 42 7.79 -1.62 -7.79
C GLN A 42 7.74 -0.22 -7.18
N ILE A 43 6.70 0.07 -6.40
CA ILE A 43 6.60 1.39 -5.77
C ILE A 43 7.58 1.50 -4.59
N ASP A 44 7.80 0.45 -3.81
CA ASP A 44 8.79 0.47 -2.73
C ASP A 44 10.20 0.74 -3.29
N ALA A 45 10.55 0.11 -4.41
CA ALA A 45 11.80 0.38 -5.14
C ALA A 45 11.88 1.84 -5.63
N LEU A 46 10.77 2.38 -6.17
CA LEU A 46 10.71 3.78 -6.61
C LEU A 46 10.96 4.75 -5.45
N ILE A 47 10.33 4.53 -4.29
CA ILE A 47 10.52 5.40 -3.12
C ILE A 47 11.93 5.26 -2.55
N ALA A 48 12.47 4.04 -2.48
CA ALA A 48 13.85 3.82 -2.04
C ALA A 48 14.86 4.53 -2.95
N ALA A 49 14.62 4.55 -4.26
CA ALA A 49 15.47 5.23 -5.24
C ALA A 49 15.50 6.76 -5.08
N THR A 50 14.59 7.36 -4.30
CA THR A 50 14.62 8.80 -4.02
C THR A 50 15.81 9.24 -3.17
N GLY A 51 16.41 8.30 -2.42
CA GLY A 51 17.46 8.57 -1.44
C GLY A 51 16.96 9.22 -0.14
N ILE A 52 15.66 9.53 -0.02
CA ILE A 52 15.07 10.08 1.20
C ILE A 52 14.94 8.96 2.24
N PRO A 53 15.39 9.17 3.49
CA PRO A 53 15.17 8.23 4.58
C PRO A 53 13.71 7.77 4.63
N THR A 54 13.47 6.47 4.61
CA THR A 54 12.12 5.92 4.44
C THR A 54 11.85 4.78 5.41
N THR A 55 10.66 4.77 5.99
CA THR A 55 10.11 3.63 6.72
C THR A 55 8.97 2.99 5.92
N PHE A 56 9.12 1.71 5.60
CA PHE A 56 8.08 0.93 4.93
C PHE A 56 7.25 0.15 5.97
N ILE A 57 5.94 0.41 5.99
CA ILE A 57 4.98 -0.36 6.78
C ILE A 57 4.31 -1.36 5.83
N ARG A 58 4.35 -2.65 6.17
CA ARG A 58 3.89 -3.75 5.30
C ARG A 58 2.71 -4.50 5.94
N PRO A 59 1.50 -3.92 5.90
CA PRO A 59 0.31 -4.57 6.45
C PRO A 59 -0.09 -5.80 5.61
N ALA A 60 -0.57 -6.85 6.27
CA ALA A 60 -1.04 -8.07 5.60
C ALA A 60 -2.40 -7.88 4.93
N GLY A 61 -3.44 -7.68 5.72
CA GLY A 61 -4.79 -7.39 5.24
C GLY A 61 -5.51 -6.49 6.24
N PHE A 62 -6.39 -5.62 5.73
CA PHE A 62 -7.19 -4.75 6.58
C PHE A 62 -8.41 -5.51 7.10
N MET A 63 -8.61 -5.52 8.42
CA MET A 63 -9.80 -6.14 9.04
C MET A 63 -11.10 -5.47 8.56
N GLN A 64 -11.04 -4.20 8.16
CA GLN A 64 -12.15 -3.48 7.54
C GLN A 64 -12.63 -4.16 6.25
N ASN A 65 -11.71 -4.72 5.44
CA ASN A 65 -12.10 -5.44 4.22
C ASN A 65 -12.88 -6.71 4.58
N PHE A 66 -12.43 -7.43 5.63
CA PHE A 66 -13.11 -8.61 6.13
C PHE A 66 -14.49 -8.25 6.70
N ALA A 67 -14.57 -7.26 7.59
CA ALA A 67 -15.83 -6.82 8.19
C ALA A 67 -16.83 -6.33 7.13
N THR A 68 -16.37 -5.58 6.13
CA THR A 68 -17.23 -5.07 5.04
C THR A 68 -17.77 -6.21 4.19
N PHE A 69 -16.92 -7.15 3.79
CA PHE A 69 -17.31 -8.32 3.01
C PHE A 69 -18.28 -9.23 3.77
N MET A 70 -18.02 -9.47 5.06
CA MET A 70 -18.94 -10.27 5.89
C MET A 70 -20.28 -9.57 6.09
N ALA A 71 -20.27 -8.26 6.37
CA ALA A 71 -21.48 -7.47 6.56
C ALA A 71 -22.34 -7.42 5.28
N SER A 72 -21.74 -7.36 4.09
CA SER A 72 -22.49 -7.41 2.83
C SER A 72 -23.16 -8.76 2.57
N ASN A 73 -22.72 -9.82 3.25
CA ASN A 73 -23.18 -11.18 3.03
C ASN A 73 -24.19 -11.65 4.09
N CYS A 74 -24.44 -10.88 5.16
CA CYS A 74 -25.51 -11.18 6.10
C CYS A 74 -26.81 -10.46 5.67
N PRO A 75 -27.93 -11.17 5.45
CA PRO A 75 -29.20 -10.55 5.08
C PRO A 75 -29.67 -9.64 6.22
N GLY A 76 -29.95 -8.38 5.88
CA GLY A 76 -30.41 -7.28 6.74
C GLY A 76 -30.73 -7.59 8.21
N HIS A 77 -29.88 -7.09 9.10
CA HIS A 77 -30.05 -6.67 10.51
C HIS A 77 -30.92 -7.45 11.52
N TRP A 78 -31.60 -8.53 11.14
CA TRP A 78 -32.54 -9.28 11.98
C TRP A 78 -32.25 -10.78 12.06
N MET A 79 -31.24 -11.29 11.36
CA MET A 79 -30.86 -12.69 11.44
C MET A 79 -29.40 -12.80 11.90
N PRO A 80 -29.10 -13.65 12.90
CA PRO A 80 -27.72 -13.95 13.23
C PRO A 80 -27.11 -14.75 12.08
N CYS A 81 -25.99 -14.25 11.58
CA CYS A 81 -24.95 -15.13 11.11
C CYS A 81 -24.31 -15.80 12.36
#